data_AF-A0AAE1QU90-F1
#
_entry.id   AF-A0AAE1QU90-F1
#
_cell.length_a   1.000
_cell.length_b   1.000
_cell.length_c   1.000
_cell.angle_alpha   90.00
_cell.angle_beta   90.00
_cell.angle_gamma   90.00
#
_symmetry.space_group_name_H-M   'P 1'
#
loop_
_entity.id
_entity.type
_entity.pdbx_description
1 polymer ?
#
loop_
_entity_poly.entity_id
_entity_poly.type
_entity_poly.pdbx_seq_one_letter_code
_entity_poly.pdbx_strand_id
1 'polypeptide(L)'
;MRLSWYKYLENETKNTRFKIGLLNVHGTPIEVKHLNDEEAELVNVHFRRVNKSVTWKDLFPEWIDENVPQKSSQCPEIPMPELEDYVDLDVVLVRVPCANATDVFRFYLIHYIYLSLKILGQEEWRKYASSSTSNKIAHKPREAYVTVLHSPESYVCRAISLAQSIILCNSTKDLILLVDNSISQEALHSLKVAGWKIKIIERIRNPHAKRGTYNESNCSKLRIWQLTEYDKLIFVDADFLFFKNLDPFFMFPQLSTAGNCRHVFNSGIMIIEPSECTFKTLMEKTLTIVSYNGGDQGFLNEVFSWWHRWPAKLNYLKNFQTDENRTYEYPEDAYAMHYLGLKPWMCYKDYDCNWDALEYRDFPNDLIHAKWWKVYDLMPKELQKFCDLTPEMDTRIRLERQKAKIANFSDGHCKIQVKDPRRLSDSDI
;
A
#
# COMPACT_ATOMS: atom_id res chain seq x y z
N MET A 1 -12.46 30.09 24.41
CA MET A 1 -12.30 30.13 22.95
C MET A 1 -12.39 28.70 22.46
N ARG A 2 -13.42 28.32 21.68
CA ARG A 2 -13.59 26.93 21.22
C ARG A 2 -12.42 26.49 20.33
N LEU A 3 -11.83 25.33 20.61
CA LEU A 3 -10.69 24.78 19.85
C LEU A 3 -11.09 24.44 18.40
N SER A 4 -10.09 24.44 17.51
CA SER A 4 -10.29 24.23 16.06
C SER A 4 -10.96 22.89 15.73
N TRP A 5 -10.63 21.83 16.45
CA TRP A 5 -11.19 20.50 16.25
C TRP A 5 -12.68 20.42 16.64
N TYR A 6 -13.10 21.11 17.71
CA TYR A 6 -14.51 21.10 18.14
C TYR A 6 -15.39 21.86 17.15
N LYS A 7 -14.91 23.02 16.67
CA LYS A 7 -15.59 23.79 15.61
C LYS A 7 -15.69 23.02 14.29
N TYR A 8 -14.68 22.21 13.99
CA TYR A 8 -14.72 21.31 12.84
C TYR A 8 -15.88 20.31 13.00
N LEU A 9 -15.94 19.60 14.13
CA LEU A 9 -17.00 18.62 14.37
C LEU A 9 -18.39 19.23 14.39
N GLU A 10 -18.58 20.39 15.03
CA GLU A 10 -19.85 21.13 15.06
C GLU A 10 -20.35 21.47 13.64
N ASN A 11 -19.44 21.86 12.75
CA ASN A 11 -19.77 22.12 11.35
C ASN A 11 -20.07 20.86 10.55
N GLU A 12 -19.39 19.75 10.85
CA GLU A 12 -19.47 18.50 10.08
C GLU A 12 -20.70 17.66 10.44
N THR A 13 -20.96 17.47 11.73
CA THR A 13 -22.06 16.61 12.20
C THR A 13 -23.37 17.36 12.35
N LYS A 14 -23.33 18.70 12.38
CA LYS A 14 -24.44 19.57 12.82
C LYS A 14 -24.96 19.24 14.23
N ASN A 15 -24.21 18.44 15.01
CA ASN A 15 -24.51 18.21 16.41
C ASN A 15 -24.04 19.40 17.23
N THR A 16 -24.87 19.78 18.20
CA THR A 16 -24.56 20.82 19.18
C THR A 16 -24.03 20.25 20.48
N ARG A 17 -24.07 18.91 20.65
CA ARG A 17 -23.61 18.19 21.83
C ARG A 17 -22.85 16.93 21.42
N PHE A 18 -21.67 16.72 21.99
CA PHE A 18 -20.80 15.58 21.68
C PHE A 18 -20.50 14.72 22.91
N LYS A 19 -20.51 13.40 22.76
CA LYS A 19 -19.97 12.44 23.74
C LYS A 19 -18.47 12.25 23.49
N ILE A 20 -17.66 12.75 24.41
CA ILE A 20 -16.20 12.75 24.31
C ILE A 20 -15.63 11.73 25.30
N GLY A 21 -15.04 10.66 24.77
CA GLY A 21 -14.25 9.71 25.53
C GLY A 21 -12.94 10.34 26.00
N LEU A 22 -12.59 10.20 27.26
CA LEU A 22 -11.32 10.63 27.83
C LEU A 22 -10.45 9.41 28.15
N LEU A 23 -9.31 9.30 27.50
CA LEU A 23 -8.36 8.20 27.70
C LEU A 23 -7.04 8.72 28.27
N ASN A 24 -6.64 8.17 29.42
CA ASN A 24 -5.42 8.55 30.16
C ASN A 24 -5.36 10.04 30.54
N VAL A 25 -6.53 10.68 30.62
CA VAL A 25 -6.67 12.03 31.14
C VAL A 25 -7.05 11.94 32.62
N HIS A 26 -6.29 12.60 33.48
CA HIS A 26 -6.64 12.81 34.88
C HIS A 26 -7.26 14.19 35.06
N GLY A 27 -8.51 14.25 35.52
CA GLY A 27 -9.30 15.48 35.62
C GLY A 27 -9.83 15.96 34.26
N THR A 28 -10.38 17.17 34.21
CA THR A 28 -10.91 17.76 32.98
C THR A 28 -9.76 18.32 32.12
N PRO A 29 -9.55 17.82 30.88
CA PRO A 29 -8.53 18.34 29.98
C PRO A 29 -8.75 19.82 29.68
N ILE A 30 -7.67 20.60 29.52
CA ILE A 30 -7.76 22.03 29.17
C ILE A 30 -8.53 22.21 27.86
N GLU A 31 -8.43 21.23 26.97
CA GLU A 31 -9.02 21.16 25.66
C GLU A 31 -10.55 21.10 25.67
N VAL A 32 -11.17 20.63 26.76
CA VAL A 32 -12.63 20.53 26.92
C VAL A 32 -13.14 21.26 28.17
N LYS A 33 -12.25 21.83 28.98
CA LYS A 33 -12.59 22.56 30.22
C LYS A 33 -13.54 23.75 30.01
N HIS A 34 -13.62 24.25 28.78
CA HIS A 34 -14.48 25.37 28.40
C HIS A 34 -15.84 24.94 27.84
N LEU A 35 -16.07 23.63 27.67
CA LEU A 35 -17.35 23.08 27.23
C LEU A 35 -18.24 22.85 28.46
N ASN A 36 -19.52 23.18 28.34
CA ASN A 36 -20.53 22.90 29.36
C ASN A 36 -21.25 21.55 29.11
N ASP A 37 -22.10 21.12 30.04
CA ASP A 37 -22.82 19.84 29.94
C ASP A 37 -23.82 19.78 28.77
N GLU A 38 -24.25 20.95 28.26
CA GLU A 38 -25.10 21.08 27.07
C GLU A 38 -24.31 20.93 25.77
N GLU A 39 -23.01 21.23 25.78
CA GLU A 39 -22.09 21.18 24.64
C GLU A 39 -21.33 19.85 24.55
N ALA A 40 -21.06 19.19 25.67
CA ALA A 40 -20.37 17.90 25.68
C ALA A 40 -20.68 17.05 26.90
N GLU A 41 -20.69 15.73 26.71
CA GLU A 41 -20.71 14.72 27.75
C GLU A 41 -19.35 14.04 27.79
N LEU A 42 -18.68 14.05 28.95
CA LEU A 42 -17.35 13.47 29.10
C LEU A 42 -17.45 12.07 29.68
N VAL A 43 -16.93 11.08 28.96
CA VAL A 43 -16.96 9.66 29.36
C VAL A 43 -15.53 9.18 29.56
N ASN A 44 -15.16 8.71 30.75
CA ASN A 44 -13.81 8.16 30.95
C ASN A 44 -13.70 6.76 30.35
N VAL A 45 -12.80 6.57 29.38
CA VAL A 45 -12.54 5.27 28.77
C VAL A 45 -11.52 4.53 29.63
N HIS A 46 -11.94 3.44 30.27
CA HIS A 46 -11.09 2.71 31.21
C HIS A 46 -10.46 1.46 30.57
N PHE A 47 -9.14 1.36 30.70
CA PHE A 47 -8.38 0.16 30.38
C PHE A 47 -8.01 -0.56 31.66
N ARG A 48 -8.28 -1.87 31.72
CA ARG A 48 -7.68 -2.69 32.78
C ARG A 48 -6.17 -2.67 32.57
N ARG A 49 -5.41 -2.61 33.66
CA ARG A 49 -3.95 -2.68 33.57
C ARG A 49 -3.55 -4.06 33.05
N VAL A 50 -2.65 -4.06 32.07
CA VAL A 50 -1.97 -5.28 31.62
C VAL A 50 -1.25 -5.89 32.84
N ASN A 51 -1.24 -7.22 32.92
CA ASN A 51 -0.56 -7.93 33.99
C ASN A 51 0.90 -7.48 34.09
N LYS A 52 1.39 -7.22 35.31
CA LYS A 52 2.77 -6.77 35.57
C LYS A 52 3.83 -7.78 35.11
N SER A 53 3.44 -9.03 34.88
CA SER A 53 4.31 -10.07 34.34
C SER A 53 4.59 -9.89 32.84
N VAL A 54 3.80 -9.07 32.12
CA VAL A 54 4.03 -8.78 30.70
C VAL A 54 5.10 -7.71 30.57
N THR A 55 6.19 -8.06 29.92
CA THR A 55 7.32 -7.19 29.63
C THR A 55 7.27 -6.69 28.18
N TRP A 56 8.08 -5.67 27.86
CA TRP A 56 8.23 -5.22 26.48
C TRP A 56 8.75 -6.30 25.54
N LYS A 57 9.52 -7.28 26.04
CA LYS A 57 10.01 -8.41 25.24
C LYS A 57 8.91 -9.43 24.92
N ASP A 58 7.86 -9.49 25.72
CA ASP A 58 6.69 -10.35 25.46
C ASP A 58 5.75 -9.72 24.41
N LEU A 59 5.75 -8.39 24.33
CA LEU A 59 4.96 -7.61 23.35
C LEU A 59 5.74 -7.37 22.04
N PHE A 60 7.07 -7.26 22.13
CA PHE A 60 8.00 -7.00 21.03
C PHE A 60 9.27 -7.87 21.21
N PRO A 61 9.19 -9.19 20.96
CA PRO A 61 10.34 -10.07 21.08
C PRO A 61 11.40 -9.73 20.02
N GLU A 62 12.67 -9.74 20.42
CA GLU A 62 13.82 -9.51 19.52
C GLU A 62 13.96 -10.62 18.45
N TRP A 63 13.28 -11.75 18.63
CA TRP A 63 13.27 -12.88 17.71
C TRP A 63 11.96 -13.67 17.82
N ILE A 64 11.36 -14.03 16.68
CA ILE A 64 10.16 -14.88 16.61
C ILE A 64 10.57 -16.18 15.92
N ASP A 65 10.51 -17.30 16.63
CA ASP A 65 10.78 -18.62 16.04
C ASP A 65 9.59 -19.06 15.18
N GLU A 66 9.78 -19.02 13.87
CA GLU A 66 8.74 -19.28 12.88
C GLU A 66 8.46 -20.77 12.64
N ASN A 67 9.22 -21.66 13.29
CA ASN A 67 9.06 -23.12 13.15
C ASN A 67 8.19 -23.74 14.26
N VAL A 68 7.66 -22.91 15.15
CA VAL A 68 6.81 -23.34 16.25
C VAL A 68 5.36 -23.45 15.75
N PRO A 69 4.69 -24.61 15.88
CA PRO A 69 3.28 -24.75 15.53
C PRO A 69 2.44 -23.69 16.24
N GLN A 70 1.46 -23.13 15.54
CA GLN A 70 0.55 -22.05 15.98
C GLN A 70 -0.16 -22.27 17.33
N LYS A 71 -0.10 -23.49 17.88
CA LYS A 71 -0.66 -23.88 19.18
C LYS A 71 0.19 -23.54 20.41
N SER A 72 1.43 -23.06 20.27
CA SER A 72 2.29 -22.76 21.44
C SER A 72 2.82 -21.33 21.54
N SER A 73 2.46 -20.41 20.65
CA SER A 73 2.73 -18.98 20.85
C SER A 73 1.61 -18.35 21.67
N GLN A 74 1.80 -18.29 22.99
CA GLN A 74 0.92 -17.53 23.87
C GLN A 74 1.22 -16.04 23.72
N CYS A 75 0.43 -15.32 22.92
CA CYS A 75 0.42 -13.86 22.99
C CYS A 75 -0.18 -13.43 24.34
N PRO A 76 0.44 -12.49 25.06
CA PRO A 76 -0.18 -11.97 26.28
C PRO A 76 -1.51 -11.30 25.93
N GLU A 77 -2.56 -11.67 26.65
CA GLU A 77 -3.88 -11.05 26.49
C GLU A 77 -3.82 -9.61 27.02
N ILE A 78 -4.05 -8.64 26.13
CA ILE A 78 -4.18 -7.23 26.51
C ILE A 78 -5.67 -7.00 26.79
N PRO A 79 -6.05 -6.68 28.04
CA PRO A 79 -7.46 -6.51 28.38
C PRO A 79 -8.01 -5.24 27.72
N MET A 80 -8.85 -5.45 26.72
CA MET A 80 -9.59 -4.38 26.05
C MET A 80 -10.79 -3.95 26.91
N PRO A 81 -11.24 -2.69 26.80
CA PRO A 81 -12.51 -2.25 27.36
C PRO A 81 -13.66 -3.03 26.71
N GLU A 82 -14.75 -3.21 27.46
CA GLU A 82 -16.00 -3.70 26.89
C GLU A 82 -16.50 -2.66 25.90
N LEU A 83 -16.34 -2.95 24.60
CA LEU A 83 -16.58 -1.95 23.55
C LEU A 83 -18.04 -1.51 23.48
N GLU A 84 -18.96 -2.34 23.99
CA GLU A 84 -20.39 -2.07 24.11
C GLU A 84 -20.68 -0.83 24.98
N ASP A 85 -19.82 -0.55 25.97
CA ASP A 85 -19.97 0.60 26.87
C ASP A 85 -19.60 1.94 26.22
N TYR A 86 -19.01 1.91 25.02
CA TYR A 86 -18.41 3.09 24.36
C TYR A 86 -18.85 3.26 22.91
N VAL A 87 -19.90 2.56 22.47
CA VAL A 87 -20.39 2.58 21.08
C VAL A 87 -20.99 3.92 20.67
N ASP A 88 -21.40 4.74 21.63
CA ASP A 88 -22.09 6.02 21.42
C ASP A 88 -21.18 7.25 21.62
N LEU A 89 -19.87 7.05 21.78
CA LEU A 89 -18.91 8.14 21.81
C LEU A 89 -18.75 8.77 20.42
N ASP A 90 -18.73 10.08 20.30
CA ASP A 90 -18.47 10.78 19.04
C ASP A 90 -16.97 10.97 18.77
N VAL A 91 -16.19 11.20 19.84
CA VAL A 91 -14.77 11.56 19.77
C VAL A 91 -14.05 10.98 20.98
N VAL A 92 -12.78 10.58 20.83
CA VAL A 92 -11.96 10.22 21.99
C VAL A 92 -10.70 11.07 22.08
N LEU A 93 -10.57 11.79 23.19
CA LEU A 93 -9.42 12.60 23.53
C LEU A 93 -8.45 11.80 24.40
N VAL A 94 -7.22 11.67 23.92
CA VAL A 94 -6.20 10.83 24.53
C VAL A 94 -5.04 11.70 25.03
N ARG A 95 -4.70 11.62 26.32
CA ARG A 95 -3.49 12.27 26.86
C ARG A 95 -2.34 11.27 26.87
N VAL A 96 -1.26 11.61 26.17
CA VAL A 96 -0.05 10.78 26.09
C VAL A 96 0.98 11.27 27.12
N PRO A 97 1.62 10.39 27.92
CA PRO A 97 2.66 10.78 28.88
C PRO A 97 3.88 11.42 28.21
N CYS A 98 4.38 12.54 28.77
CA CYS A 98 5.48 13.34 28.19
C CYS A 98 6.92 12.93 28.61
N ALA A 99 7.16 11.71 29.09
CA ALA A 99 8.50 11.31 29.57
C ALA A 99 9.09 10.14 28.75
N ASN A 100 10.33 10.34 28.24
CA ASN A 100 11.17 9.37 27.51
C ASN A 100 10.40 8.51 26.51
N ALA A 101 9.80 9.19 25.54
CA ALA A 101 8.64 8.71 24.83
C ALA A 101 8.99 8.08 23.46
N THR A 102 9.79 7.01 23.47
CA THR A 102 9.88 6.09 22.31
C THR A 102 8.90 4.93 22.42
N ASP A 103 8.54 4.51 23.64
CA ASP A 103 7.78 3.26 23.86
C ASP A 103 6.32 3.49 24.27
N VAL A 104 5.98 4.64 24.86
CA VAL A 104 4.59 4.93 25.26
C VAL A 104 3.76 5.46 24.09
N PHE A 105 4.36 6.19 23.14
CA PHE A 105 3.70 6.59 21.89
C PHE A 105 3.26 5.37 21.06
N ARG A 106 3.91 4.21 21.25
CA ARG A 106 3.58 2.95 20.59
C ARG A 106 2.20 2.41 20.98
N PHE A 107 1.77 2.60 22.22
CA PHE A 107 0.50 1.99 22.67
C PHE A 107 -0.73 2.86 22.42
N TYR A 108 -0.57 4.17 22.37
CA TYR A 108 -1.70 5.10 22.49
C TYR A 108 -2.39 5.38 21.15
N LEU A 109 -1.66 5.34 20.03
CA LEU A 109 -2.24 5.52 18.69
C LEU A 109 -3.06 4.29 18.23
N ILE A 110 -2.73 3.10 18.76
CA ILE A 110 -3.50 1.86 18.55
C ILE A 110 -4.96 2.06 18.96
N HIS A 111 -5.19 2.81 20.04
CA HIS A 111 -6.54 3.06 20.57
C HIS A 111 -7.34 4.09 19.77
N TYR A 112 -6.69 5.15 19.30
CA TYR A 112 -7.37 6.20 18.54
C TYR A 112 -7.89 5.67 17.19
N ILE A 113 -7.11 4.85 16.50
CA ILE A 113 -7.49 4.27 15.20
C ILE A 113 -8.56 3.17 15.37
N TYR A 114 -8.45 2.32 16.39
CA TYR A 114 -9.42 1.24 16.62
C TYR A 114 -10.80 1.77 17.09
N LEU A 115 -10.83 2.80 17.93
CA LEU A 115 -12.10 3.46 18.28
C LEU A 115 -12.72 4.19 17.08
N SER A 116 -11.91 4.87 16.27
CA SER A 116 -12.38 5.53 15.04
C SER A 116 -13.00 4.53 14.03
N LEU A 117 -12.48 3.29 14.00
CA LEU A 117 -12.96 2.23 13.10
C LEU A 117 -14.26 1.57 13.55
N LYS A 118 -14.59 1.56 14.86
CA LYS A 118 -15.78 0.88 15.38
C LYS A 118 -16.95 1.82 15.69
N ILE A 119 -16.66 3.05 16.13
CA ILE A 119 -17.67 4.05 16.50
C ILE A 119 -18.49 4.52 15.30
N LEU A 120 -17.88 4.65 14.12
CA LEU A 120 -18.58 5.30 13.02
C LEU A 120 -19.52 4.40 12.22
N GLY A 121 -19.42 3.05 12.30
CA GLY A 121 -20.43 2.07 11.83
C GLY A 121 -20.97 2.21 10.39
N GLN A 122 -20.56 3.23 9.66
CA GLN A 122 -20.91 3.70 8.34
C GLN A 122 -19.70 4.54 7.89
N GLU A 123 -19.12 4.19 6.76
CA GLU A 123 -18.12 4.99 6.06
C GLU A 123 -18.77 6.31 5.55
N GLU A 124 -19.09 7.26 6.45
CA GLU A 124 -19.75 8.56 6.14
C GLU A 124 -18.88 9.51 5.29
N TRP A 125 -17.62 9.18 5.02
CA TRP A 125 -16.71 9.97 4.17
C TRP A 125 -17.15 10.04 2.69
N ARG A 126 -18.17 9.28 2.26
CA ARG A 126 -18.77 9.38 0.91
C ARG A 126 -19.43 10.73 0.61
N LYS A 127 -19.79 11.56 1.59
CA LYS A 127 -20.54 12.82 1.35
C LYS A 127 -19.64 14.01 0.97
N TYR A 128 -18.37 14.00 1.37
CA TYR A 128 -17.48 15.16 1.25
C TYR A 128 -16.71 15.29 -0.06
N ALA A 129 -16.83 14.31 -0.97
CA ALA A 129 -16.38 14.50 -2.34
C ALA A 129 -17.26 15.50 -3.13
N SER A 130 -18.41 15.94 -2.58
CA SER A 130 -19.43 16.67 -3.35
C SER A 130 -19.85 18.04 -2.82
N SER A 131 -19.27 18.58 -1.73
CA SER A 131 -19.62 19.94 -1.29
C SER A 131 -18.43 20.76 -0.81
N SER A 132 -17.78 21.47 -1.73
CA SER A 132 -16.96 22.64 -1.39
C SER A 132 -17.45 23.86 -2.17
N THR A 133 -18.34 24.62 -1.55
CA THR A 133 -18.59 26.02 -1.90
C THR A 133 -18.35 26.87 -0.66
N SER A 134 -17.10 27.27 -0.43
CA SER A 134 -16.81 28.49 0.32
C SER A 134 -15.56 29.17 -0.25
N ASN A 135 -15.74 30.44 -0.63
CA ASN A 135 -14.75 31.31 -1.27
C ASN A 135 -13.67 31.76 -0.27
N LYS A 136 -12.73 30.87 0.04
CA LYS A 136 -11.34 31.25 0.35
C LYS A 136 -10.49 30.56 -0.70
N ILE A 137 -9.46 31.23 -1.22
CA ILE A 137 -8.46 30.58 -2.07
C ILE A 137 -7.71 29.59 -1.16
N ALA A 138 -8.33 28.44 -0.92
CA ALA A 138 -7.73 27.34 -0.21
C ALA A 138 -6.57 26.86 -1.08
N HIS A 139 -5.36 26.84 -0.51
CA HIS A 139 -4.22 26.20 -1.15
C HIS A 139 -4.66 24.77 -1.51
N LYS A 140 -4.87 24.52 -2.81
CA LYS A 140 -5.25 23.20 -3.28
C LYS A 140 -3.99 22.34 -3.16
N PRO A 141 -3.98 21.29 -2.32
CA PRO A 141 -2.79 20.49 -2.11
C PRO A 141 -2.32 19.92 -3.44
N ARG A 142 -1.01 20.03 -3.70
CA ARG A 142 -0.36 19.44 -4.87
C ARG A 142 -0.16 17.97 -4.59
N GLU A 143 -0.84 17.13 -5.36
CA GLU A 143 -0.92 15.69 -5.12
C GLU A 143 -0.53 14.91 -6.38
N ALA A 144 0.21 13.83 -6.20
CA ALA A 144 0.68 12.99 -7.31
C ALA A 144 0.75 11.50 -6.95
N TYR A 145 0.52 10.65 -7.96
CA TYR A 145 0.98 9.28 -7.93
C TYR A 145 2.45 9.23 -8.34
N VAL A 146 3.26 8.46 -7.63
CA VAL A 146 4.70 8.37 -7.89
C VAL A 146 5.11 6.92 -8.02
N THR A 147 5.90 6.62 -9.04
CA THR A 147 6.57 5.32 -9.16
C THR A 147 8.04 5.52 -9.51
N VAL A 148 8.83 4.46 -9.35
CA VAL A 148 10.29 4.51 -9.53
C VAL A 148 10.73 3.34 -10.41
N LEU A 149 11.57 3.63 -11.40
CA LEU A 149 12.09 2.66 -12.38
C LEU A 149 13.62 2.64 -12.36
N HIS A 150 14.20 1.46 -12.12
CA HIS A 150 15.66 1.26 -12.03
C HIS A 150 16.24 0.22 -12.99
N SER A 151 15.44 -0.27 -13.91
CA SER A 151 15.72 -1.52 -14.62
C SER A 151 15.44 -1.38 -16.12
N PRO A 152 16.03 -2.25 -16.96
CA PRO A 152 16.00 -2.12 -18.43
C PRO A 152 14.58 -2.10 -19.02
N GLU A 153 14.50 -1.95 -20.35
CA GLU A 153 13.26 -1.75 -21.13
C GLU A 153 12.11 -2.71 -20.78
N SER A 154 12.38 -3.92 -20.27
CA SER A 154 11.37 -4.88 -19.77
C SER A 154 10.52 -4.37 -18.60
N TYR A 155 10.90 -3.24 -17.99
CA TYR A 155 10.13 -2.58 -16.93
C TYR A 155 9.25 -1.42 -17.45
N VAL A 156 9.42 -0.99 -18.71
CA VAL A 156 8.67 0.11 -19.33
C VAL A 156 7.20 -0.25 -19.47
N CYS A 157 6.88 -1.47 -19.93
CA CYS A 157 5.50 -1.97 -19.99
C CYS A 157 4.77 -1.87 -18.63
N ARG A 158 5.49 -2.08 -17.53
CA ARG A 158 4.93 -2.04 -16.17
C ARG A 158 4.47 -0.64 -15.82
N ALA A 159 5.36 0.34 -15.99
CA ALA A 159 5.05 1.74 -15.74
C ALA A 159 3.96 2.27 -16.69
N ILE A 160 3.97 1.86 -17.97
CA ILE A 160 2.89 2.18 -18.92
C ILE A 160 1.56 1.61 -18.42
N SER A 161 1.52 0.33 -18.09
CA SER A 161 0.30 -0.35 -17.61
C SER A 161 -0.28 0.34 -16.38
N LEU A 162 0.58 0.70 -15.41
CA LEU A 162 0.17 1.41 -14.21
C LEU A 162 -0.46 2.77 -14.58
N ALA A 163 0.22 3.61 -15.34
CA ALA A 163 -0.31 4.92 -15.74
C ALA A 163 -1.64 4.80 -16.48
N GLN A 164 -1.73 3.91 -17.47
CA GLN A 164 -2.94 3.71 -18.25
C GLN A 164 -4.09 3.25 -17.36
N SER A 165 -3.85 2.38 -16.37
CA SER A 165 -4.89 1.97 -15.42
C SER A 165 -5.35 3.11 -14.50
N ILE A 166 -4.45 3.99 -14.05
CA ILE A 166 -4.79 5.16 -13.23
C ILE A 166 -5.63 6.15 -14.07
N ILE A 167 -5.23 6.40 -15.32
CA ILE A 167 -5.95 7.28 -16.25
C ILE A 167 -7.35 6.74 -16.55
N LEU A 168 -7.49 5.43 -16.81
CA LEU A 168 -8.79 4.79 -17.03
C LEU A 168 -9.71 4.85 -15.80
N CYS A 169 -9.15 5.01 -14.60
CA CYS A 169 -9.90 5.25 -13.37
C CYS A 169 -10.30 6.73 -13.18
N ASN A 170 -10.08 7.60 -14.17
CA ASN A 170 -10.38 9.03 -14.15
C ASN A 170 -9.69 9.78 -12.99
N SER A 171 -8.45 9.41 -12.68
CA SER A 171 -7.66 10.19 -11.72
C SER A 171 -7.38 11.60 -12.26
N THR A 172 -7.36 12.56 -11.34
CA THR A 172 -7.06 13.98 -11.62
C THR A 172 -5.65 14.39 -11.17
N LYS A 173 -4.89 13.45 -10.63
CA LYS A 173 -3.58 13.70 -9.99
C LYS A 173 -2.45 13.59 -11.00
N ASP A 174 -1.36 14.28 -10.69
CA ASP A 174 -0.15 14.18 -11.50
C ASP A 174 0.45 12.77 -11.40
N LEU A 175 1.00 12.28 -12.51
CA LEU A 175 1.76 11.03 -12.57
C LEU A 175 3.25 11.37 -12.64
N ILE A 176 4.03 11.02 -11.60
CA ILE A 176 5.48 11.28 -11.55
C ILE A 176 6.24 9.97 -11.62
N LEU A 177 7.19 9.89 -12.56
CA LEU A 177 8.05 8.73 -12.71
C LEU A 177 9.49 9.13 -12.42
N LEU A 178 10.08 8.53 -11.39
CA LEU A 178 11.50 8.68 -11.11
C LEU A 178 12.27 7.62 -11.90
N VAL A 179 13.19 8.05 -12.75
CA VAL A 179 14.05 7.17 -13.55
C VAL A 179 15.51 7.58 -13.42
N ASP A 180 16.42 6.68 -13.72
CA ASP A 180 17.83 7.01 -13.88
C ASP A 180 18.23 7.07 -15.37
N ASN A 181 19.51 7.33 -15.63
CA ASN A 181 20.05 7.49 -16.99
C ASN A 181 20.17 6.18 -17.79
N SER A 182 19.73 5.03 -17.26
CA SER A 182 19.73 3.76 -18.00
C SER A 182 18.53 3.57 -18.94
N ILE A 183 17.50 4.41 -18.83
CA ILE A 183 16.32 4.33 -19.70
C ILE A 183 16.59 5.00 -21.05
N SER A 184 16.32 4.28 -22.15
CA SER A 184 16.52 4.78 -23.52
C SER A 184 15.63 6.00 -23.82
N GLN A 185 16.07 6.86 -24.74
CA GLN A 185 15.28 8.05 -25.14
C GLN A 185 13.92 7.68 -25.73
N GLU A 186 13.84 6.57 -26.46
CA GLU A 186 12.59 6.04 -26.98
C GLU A 186 11.63 5.62 -25.86
N ALA A 187 12.14 4.90 -24.84
CA ALA A 187 11.36 4.54 -23.67
C ALA A 187 10.92 5.79 -22.88
N LEU A 188 11.80 6.78 -22.70
CA LEU A 188 11.46 8.04 -22.03
C LEU A 188 10.35 8.81 -22.76
N HIS A 189 10.40 8.87 -24.09
CA HIS A 189 9.36 9.48 -24.90
C HIS A 189 8.02 8.77 -24.68
N SER A 190 8.03 7.44 -24.73
CA SER A 190 6.83 6.63 -24.61
C SER A 190 6.23 6.65 -23.20
N LEU A 191 7.06 6.74 -22.16
CA LEU A 191 6.61 6.95 -20.79
C LEU A 191 5.93 8.31 -20.62
N LYS A 192 6.41 9.37 -21.30
CA LYS A 192 5.72 10.67 -21.33
C LYS A 192 4.38 10.59 -22.05
N VAL A 193 4.33 9.91 -23.20
CA VAL A 193 3.08 9.66 -23.95
C VAL A 193 2.08 8.87 -23.10
N ALA A 194 2.55 7.91 -22.29
CA ALA A 194 1.72 7.16 -21.36
C ALA A 194 1.13 8.01 -20.21
N GLY A 195 1.62 9.24 -20.02
CA GLY A 195 1.11 10.20 -19.04
C GLY A 195 2.12 10.58 -17.94
N TRP A 196 3.32 9.99 -17.92
CA TRP A 196 4.29 10.27 -16.86
C TRP A 196 5.04 11.59 -17.05
N LYS A 197 5.09 12.39 -15.98
CA LYS A 197 6.07 13.47 -15.82
C LYS A 197 7.37 12.87 -15.28
N ILE A 198 8.41 12.87 -16.12
CA ILE A 198 9.68 12.22 -15.82
C ILE A 198 10.55 13.11 -14.91
N LYS A 199 11.14 12.51 -13.87
CA LYS A 199 12.21 13.09 -13.08
C LYS A 199 13.42 12.17 -13.08
N ILE A 200 14.56 12.69 -13.55
CA ILE A 200 15.83 11.96 -13.52
C ILE A 200 16.39 12.00 -12.10
N ILE A 201 16.77 10.84 -11.56
CA ILE A 201 17.36 10.69 -10.24
C ILE A 201 18.67 9.91 -10.30
N GLU A 202 19.53 10.16 -9.33
CA GLU A 202 20.70 9.32 -9.08
C GLU A 202 20.32 8.12 -8.22
N ARG A 203 20.74 6.92 -8.65
CA ARG A 203 20.55 5.68 -7.89
C ARG A 203 21.23 5.78 -6.53
N ILE A 204 20.53 5.29 -5.52
CA ILE A 204 21.05 5.10 -4.17
C ILE A 204 21.30 3.61 -3.98
N ARG A 205 22.56 3.26 -3.74
CA ARG A 205 22.97 1.89 -3.44
C ARG A 205 22.56 1.51 -2.01
N ASN A 206 22.00 0.32 -1.84
CA ASN A 206 21.81 -0.31 -0.54
C ASN A 206 23.18 -0.73 0.02
N PRO A 207 23.64 -0.16 1.16
CA PRO A 207 24.95 -0.46 1.73
C PRO A 207 25.07 -1.93 2.18
N HIS A 208 23.95 -2.57 2.54
CA HIS A 208 23.92 -3.96 3.00
C HIS A 208 23.71 -4.99 1.87
N ALA A 209 23.41 -4.55 0.64
CA ALA A 209 23.23 -5.45 -0.49
C ALA A 209 24.58 -5.90 -1.08
N LYS A 210 24.62 -7.14 -1.58
CA LYS A 210 25.72 -7.63 -2.41
C LYS A 210 25.69 -6.88 -3.76
N ARG A 211 26.84 -6.70 -4.42
CA ARG A 211 26.88 -6.09 -5.76
C ARG A 211 26.24 -7.02 -6.78
N GLY A 212 25.47 -6.46 -7.72
CA GLY A 212 24.80 -7.19 -8.79
C GLY A 212 23.52 -7.93 -8.37
N THR A 213 23.04 -7.75 -7.13
CA THR A 213 21.76 -8.33 -6.70
C THR A 213 20.59 -7.41 -7.00
N TYR A 214 19.39 -7.99 -7.13
CA TYR A 214 18.17 -7.23 -7.47
C TYR A 214 17.88 -6.08 -6.49
N ASN A 215 18.27 -6.22 -5.22
CA ASN A 215 18.05 -5.25 -4.15
C ASN A 215 19.16 -4.18 -4.04
N GLU A 216 20.16 -4.19 -4.92
CA GLU A 216 21.31 -3.28 -4.85
C GLU A 216 20.90 -1.81 -4.90
N SER A 217 19.83 -1.47 -5.62
CA SER A 217 19.38 -0.09 -5.81
C SER A 217 18.07 0.26 -5.09
N ASN A 218 17.55 -0.62 -4.22
CA ASN A 218 16.22 -0.43 -3.61
C ASN A 218 16.13 0.84 -2.75
N CYS A 219 17.23 1.32 -2.18
CA CYS A 219 17.26 2.59 -1.44
C CYS A 219 16.93 3.80 -2.32
N SER A 220 16.97 3.68 -3.65
CA SER A 220 16.55 4.74 -4.55
C SER A 220 15.07 5.07 -4.43
N LYS A 221 14.23 4.13 -3.93
CA LYS A 221 12.83 4.41 -3.55
C LYS A 221 12.74 5.59 -2.58
N LEU A 222 13.74 5.80 -1.71
CA LEU A 222 13.74 6.91 -0.75
C LEU A 222 13.74 8.30 -1.41
N ARG A 223 14.14 8.41 -2.68
CA ARG A 223 14.10 9.67 -3.45
C ARG A 223 12.70 10.29 -3.54
N ILE A 224 11.64 9.50 -3.35
CA ILE A 224 10.26 10.01 -3.34
C ILE A 224 10.02 11.06 -2.24
N TRP A 225 10.76 11.01 -1.12
CA TRP A 225 10.68 12.06 -0.08
C TRP A 225 11.27 13.40 -0.51
N GLN A 226 12.03 13.46 -1.61
CA GLN A 226 12.62 14.72 -2.11
C GLN A 226 11.69 15.47 -3.08
N LEU A 227 10.50 14.95 -3.37
CA LEU A 227 9.51 15.59 -4.24
C LEU A 227 8.73 16.69 -3.51
N THR A 228 9.46 17.63 -2.91
CA THR A 228 8.93 18.70 -2.05
C THR A 228 8.11 19.75 -2.80
N GLU A 229 8.01 19.65 -4.13
CA GLU A 229 7.02 20.42 -4.88
C GLU A 229 5.58 19.88 -4.74
N TYR A 230 5.39 18.72 -4.12
CA TYR A 230 4.09 18.13 -3.79
C TYR A 230 3.87 18.11 -2.28
N ASP A 231 2.63 18.32 -1.88
CA ASP A 231 2.19 18.27 -0.48
C ASP A 231 1.96 16.81 -0.04
N LYS A 232 1.51 15.95 -0.97
CA LYS A 232 1.26 14.53 -0.68
C LYS A 232 1.41 13.64 -1.91
N LEU A 233 1.93 12.45 -1.70
CA LEU A 233 2.13 11.45 -2.74
C LEU A 233 1.42 10.15 -2.36
N ILE A 234 0.88 9.45 -3.37
CA ILE A 234 0.69 8.01 -3.29
C ILE A 234 1.81 7.37 -4.10
N PHE A 235 2.80 6.81 -3.41
CA PHE A 235 3.78 5.94 -4.03
C PHE A 235 3.11 4.61 -4.43
N VAL A 236 3.43 4.10 -5.61
CA VAL A 236 2.95 2.81 -6.12
C VAL A 236 4.10 2.09 -6.84
N ASP A 237 4.35 0.82 -6.53
CA ASP A 237 5.26 -0.02 -7.32
C ASP A 237 4.70 -0.21 -8.74
N ALA A 238 5.59 -0.35 -9.72
CA ALA A 238 5.18 -0.41 -11.12
C ALA A 238 4.40 -1.69 -11.51
N ASP A 239 4.30 -2.68 -10.62
CA ASP A 239 3.57 -3.94 -10.83
C ASP A 239 2.16 -3.96 -10.21
N PHE A 240 1.56 -2.78 -10.09
CA PHE A 240 0.16 -2.60 -9.74
C PHE A 240 -0.73 -2.43 -10.98
N LEU A 241 -2.01 -2.74 -10.80
CA LEU A 241 -3.09 -2.36 -11.71
C LEU A 241 -4.27 -1.79 -10.93
N PHE A 242 -4.74 -0.62 -11.33
CA PHE A 242 -5.86 0.04 -10.66
C PHE A 242 -7.18 -0.39 -11.31
N PHE A 243 -8.16 -0.70 -10.47
CA PHE A 243 -9.53 -1.04 -10.87
C PHE A 243 -10.52 0.09 -10.55
N LYS A 244 -10.18 0.95 -9.59
CA LYS A 244 -11.00 2.07 -9.14
C LYS A 244 -10.11 3.29 -8.89
N ASN A 245 -10.74 4.46 -8.79
CA ASN A 245 -10.06 5.71 -8.50
C ASN A 245 -9.58 5.73 -7.04
N LEU A 246 -8.30 6.04 -6.81
CA LEU A 246 -7.70 6.16 -5.48
C LEU A 246 -7.51 7.62 -5.02
N ASP A 247 -7.93 8.62 -5.80
CA ASP A 247 -7.81 10.05 -5.48
C ASP A 247 -8.38 10.42 -4.09
N PRO A 248 -9.52 9.85 -3.64
CA PRO A 248 -10.05 10.16 -2.30
C PRO A 248 -9.10 9.79 -1.16
N PHE A 249 -8.19 8.83 -1.38
CA PHE A 249 -7.28 8.35 -0.34
C PHE A 249 -6.08 9.27 -0.11
N PHE A 250 -5.90 10.33 -0.92
CA PHE A 250 -4.95 11.40 -0.59
C PHE A 250 -5.34 12.17 0.68
N MET A 251 -6.50 11.95 1.30
CA MET A 251 -6.80 12.62 2.57
C MET A 251 -5.99 12.09 3.78
N PHE A 252 -5.53 10.84 3.74
CA PHE A 252 -4.89 10.17 4.88
C PHE A 252 -3.44 10.65 5.14
N PRO A 253 -2.92 10.50 6.37
CA PRO A 253 -1.59 11.02 6.75
C PRO A 253 -0.43 10.12 6.31
N GLN A 254 0.80 10.65 6.30
CA GLN A 254 2.01 9.82 6.25
C GLN A 254 2.23 9.09 7.60
N LEU A 255 2.66 7.83 7.64
CA LEU A 255 2.70 6.84 6.57
C LEU A 255 1.38 6.08 6.58
N SER A 256 0.62 6.07 5.48
CA SER A 256 -0.55 5.19 5.32
C SER A 256 -0.30 4.15 4.25
N THR A 257 -0.62 2.89 4.54
CA THR A 257 -0.36 1.77 3.62
C THR A 257 -1.18 0.56 4.06
N ALA A 258 -1.26 -0.47 3.23
CA ALA A 258 -1.95 -1.70 3.55
C ALA A 258 -1.04 -2.70 4.28
N GLY A 259 -1.65 -3.47 5.18
CA GLY A 259 -0.97 -4.57 5.86
C GLY A 259 -0.61 -5.71 4.91
N ASN A 260 0.48 -6.40 5.24
CA ASN A 260 0.78 -7.70 4.67
C ASN A 260 0.39 -8.79 5.69
N CYS A 261 1.36 -9.46 6.32
CA CYS A 261 1.14 -10.38 7.44
C CYS A 261 1.54 -9.74 8.78
N ARG A 262 0.93 -10.18 9.89
CA ARG A 262 1.27 -9.75 11.26
C ARG A 262 1.19 -8.22 11.45
N HIS A 263 2.30 -7.60 11.87
CA HIS A 263 2.41 -6.18 12.19
C HIS A 263 3.12 -5.37 11.09
N VAL A 264 3.54 -6.01 9.99
CA VAL A 264 4.28 -5.36 8.90
C VAL A 264 3.36 -4.90 7.78
N PHE A 265 3.71 -3.77 7.16
CA PHE A 265 3.06 -3.29 5.96
C PHE A 265 3.77 -3.74 4.68
N ASN A 266 3.02 -3.69 3.57
CA ASN A 266 3.57 -3.84 2.24
C ASN A 266 3.99 -2.47 1.69
N SER A 267 5.25 -2.31 1.25
CA SER A 267 5.77 -1.01 0.76
C SER A 267 5.47 -0.74 -0.72
N GLY A 268 4.58 -1.55 -1.32
CA GLY A 268 4.19 -1.45 -2.73
C GLY A 268 3.19 -0.33 -3.00
N ILE A 269 2.43 0.10 -2.00
CA ILE A 269 1.64 1.33 -2.09
C ILE A 269 1.66 2.08 -0.76
N MET A 270 1.96 3.39 -0.78
CA MET A 270 2.17 4.17 0.45
C MET A 270 1.79 5.64 0.24
N ILE A 271 1.13 6.25 1.23
CA ILE A 271 0.99 7.70 1.32
C ILE A 271 2.22 8.31 1.97
N ILE A 272 2.76 9.33 1.33
CA ILE A 272 3.97 10.03 1.75
C ILE A 272 3.72 11.53 1.74
N GLU A 273 4.31 12.20 2.72
CA GLU A 273 4.43 13.66 2.82
C GLU A 273 5.91 13.99 2.57
N PRO A 274 6.27 14.45 1.35
CA PRO A 274 7.65 14.69 0.98
C PRO A 274 8.33 15.69 1.91
N SER A 275 9.55 15.35 2.36
CA SER A 275 10.33 16.16 3.27
C SER A 275 11.81 15.82 3.11
N GLU A 276 12.61 16.84 2.80
CA GLU A 276 14.07 16.71 2.71
C GLU A 276 14.67 16.31 4.06
N CYS A 277 14.05 16.71 5.17
CA CYS A 277 14.45 16.28 6.52
C CYS A 277 14.23 14.77 6.69
N THR A 278 13.05 14.28 6.33
CA THR A 278 12.73 12.84 6.40
C THR A 278 13.63 12.02 5.48
N PHE A 279 13.91 12.51 4.26
CA PHE A 279 14.87 11.89 3.35
C PHE A 279 16.25 11.74 3.98
N LYS A 280 16.80 12.81 4.56
CA LYS A 280 18.12 12.78 5.22
C LYS A 280 18.14 11.78 6.39
N THR A 281 17.12 11.80 7.23
CA THR A 281 16.99 10.82 8.33
C THR A 281 16.90 9.38 7.82
N LEU A 282 16.14 9.13 6.75
CA LEU A 282 16.07 7.81 6.12
C LEU A 282 17.44 7.38 5.58
N MET A 283 18.15 8.27 4.91
CA MET A 283 19.49 8.02 4.39
C MET A 283 20.50 7.67 5.48
N GLU A 284 20.53 8.42 6.58
CA GLU A 284 21.38 8.12 7.75
C GLU A 284 21.06 6.72 8.33
N LYS A 285 19.77 6.39 8.40
CA LYS A 285 19.32 5.08 8.88
C LYS A 285 19.71 3.93 7.97
N THR A 286 19.88 4.14 6.66
CA THR A 286 20.31 3.06 5.75
C THR A 286 21.67 2.47 6.12
N LEU A 287 22.52 3.22 6.83
CA LEU A 287 23.84 2.74 7.27
C LEU A 287 23.81 1.93 8.57
N THR A 288 22.75 2.09 9.37
CA THR A 288 22.66 1.55 10.73
C THR A 288 21.56 0.51 10.89
N ILE A 289 20.48 0.57 10.10
CA ILE A 289 19.35 -0.34 10.16
C ILE A 289 19.48 -1.39 9.06
N VAL A 290 19.47 -2.66 9.49
CA VAL A 290 19.46 -3.81 8.58
C VAL A 290 18.03 -4.18 8.25
N SER A 291 17.68 -4.19 6.96
CA SER A 291 16.39 -4.65 6.49
C SER A 291 16.20 -6.15 6.73
N TYR A 292 15.13 -6.56 7.41
CA TYR A 292 14.85 -7.97 7.73
C TYR A 292 14.72 -8.86 6.49
N ASN A 293 14.34 -8.29 5.33
CA ASN A 293 14.25 -9.02 4.06
C ASN A 293 15.27 -8.55 3.01
N GLY A 294 16.20 -7.68 3.40
CA GLY A 294 17.21 -7.08 2.53
C GLY A 294 16.66 -6.06 1.50
N GLY A 295 15.36 -5.83 1.43
CA GLY A 295 14.70 -4.90 0.51
C GLY A 295 14.26 -3.60 1.18
N ASP A 296 13.60 -2.72 0.41
CA ASP A 296 13.03 -1.47 0.89
C ASP A 296 11.87 -1.71 1.87
N GLN A 297 11.02 -2.73 1.64
CA GLN A 297 9.93 -3.03 2.56
C GLN A 297 10.42 -3.31 3.97
N GLY A 298 11.46 -4.14 4.11
CA GLY A 298 12.01 -4.45 5.41
C GLY A 298 12.61 -3.23 6.08
N PHE A 299 13.42 -2.46 5.33
CA PHE A 299 13.99 -1.22 5.83
C PHE A 299 12.91 -0.23 6.30
N LEU A 300 11.87 -0.01 5.50
CA LEU A 300 10.80 0.92 5.82
C LEU A 300 9.96 0.46 7.02
N ASN A 301 9.74 -0.84 7.21
CA ASN A 301 9.07 -1.37 8.40
C ASN A 301 9.90 -1.17 9.68
N GLU A 302 11.23 -1.28 9.60
CA GLU A 302 12.13 -0.99 10.72
C GLU A 302 12.14 0.51 11.08
N VAL A 303 12.09 1.40 10.08
CA VAL A 303 12.05 2.84 10.31
C VAL A 303 10.67 3.32 10.77
N PHE A 304 9.62 2.91 10.07
CA PHE A 304 8.24 3.31 10.31
C PHE A 304 7.50 2.23 11.10
N SER A 305 7.89 2.08 12.37
CA SER A 305 7.17 1.22 13.32
C SER A 305 5.71 1.65 13.57
N TRP A 306 5.34 2.88 13.16
CA TRP A 306 3.97 3.44 13.24
C TRP A 306 3.51 3.84 11.85
N TRP A 307 2.34 3.33 11.47
CA TRP A 307 1.71 3.61 10.19
C TRP A 307 0.20 3.43 10.29
N HIS A 308 -0.53 4.22 9.52
CA HIS A 308 -1.99 4.15 9.43
C HIS A 308 -2.40 3.01 8.47
N ARG A 309 -3.27 2.13 8.96
CA ARG A 309 -3.64 0.90 8.25
C ARG A 309 -4.74 1.16 7.23
N TRP A 310 -4.38 1.07 5.96
CA TRP A 310 -5.34 1.04 4.88
C TRP A 310 -6.08 -0.30 4.79
N PRO A 311 -7.33 -0.27 4.31
CA PRO A 311 -8.05 -1.47 3.91
C PRO A 311 -7.26 -2.31 2.91
N ALA A 312 -7.27 -3.64 3.08
CA ALA A 312 -6.59 -4.57 2.17
C ALA A 312 -7.04 -4.41 0.70
N LYS A 313 -8.27 -3.96 0.44
CA LYS A 313 -8.79 -3.64 -0.90
C LYS A 313 -7.98 -2.60 -1.67
N LEU A 314 -7.14 -1.78 -1.00
CA LEU A 314 -6.27 -0.79 -1.63
C LEU A 314 -4.92 -1.37 -2.07
N ASN A 315 -4.55 -2.54 -1.57
CA ASN A 315 -3.35 -3.28 -1.95
C ASN A 315 -3.64 -4.78 -1.89
N TYR A 316 -4.45 -5.26 -2.83
CA TYR A 316 -4.74 -6.67 -2.84
C TYR A 316 -3.59 -7.42 -3.52
N LEU A 317 -2.88 -8.24 -2.76
CA LEU A 317 -1.81 -9.07 -3.29
C LEU A 317 -2.42 -10.20 -4.11
N LYS A 318 -1.96 -10.38 -5.36
CA LYS A 318 -2.34 -11.52 -6.21
C LYS A 318 -1.66 -12.79 -5.69
N ASN A 319 -2.09 -13.27 -4.52
CA ASN A 319 -1.62 -14.47 -3.85
C ASN A 319 -2.81 -15.18 -3.22
N PHE A 320 -3.08 -16.39 -3.69
CA PHE A 320 -4.19 -17.26 -3.33
C PHE A 320 -3.69 -18.48 -2.57
N GLN A 321 -2.73 -18.27 -1.67
CA GLN A 321 -2.15 -19.30 -0.79
C GLN A 321 -3.24 -20.25 -0.28
N THR A 322 -3.00 -21.53 -0.49
CA THR A 322 -4.01 -22.57 -0.40
C THR A 322 -4.21 -23.01 1.06
N ASP A 323 -5.32 -22.59 1.67
CA ASP A 323 -6.03 -23.52 2.55
C ASP A 323 -6.56 -24.69 1.69
N GLU A 324 -6.79 -25.85 2.31
CA GLU A 324 -7.12 -27.13 1.65
C GLU A 324 -8.29 -27.05 0.64
N ASN A 325 -9.11 -25.99 0.72
CA ASN A 325 -10.10 -25.60 -0.28
C ASN A 325 -9.64 -24.38 -1.09
N ARG A 326 -8.96 -24.63 -2.21
CA ARG A 326 -8.54 -23.59 -3.18
C ARG A 326 -9.73 -22.76 -3.64
N THR A 327 -9.83 -21.52 -3.16
CA THR A 327 -10.73 -20.51 -3.71
C THR A 327 -9.87 -19.46 -4.40
N TYR A 328 -9.86 -19.48 -5.74
CA TYR A 328 -9.26 -18.41 -6.56
C TYR A 328 -10.21 -17.21 -6.64
N GLU A 329 -10.86 -16.89 -5.52
CA GLU A 329 -11.90 -15.88 -5.46
C GLU A 329 -11.29 -14.51 -5.61
N TYR A 330 -11.79 -13.79 -6.61
CA TYR A 330 -11.39 -12.44 -6.90
C TYR A 330 -12.22 -11.47 -6.04
N PRO A 331 -11.58 -10.56 -5.29
CA PRO A 331 -12.29 -9.49 -4.59
C PRO A 331 -12.84 -8.46 -5.59
N GLU A 332 -14.11 -8.56 -5.95
CA GLU A 332 -14.77 -7.60 -6.86
C GLU A 332 -14.72 -6.16 -6.33
N ASP A 333 -14.58 -5.99 -5.02
CA ASP A 333 -14.52 -4.70 -4.37
C ASP A 333 -13.12 -4.06 -4.34
N ALA A 334 -12.08 -4.78 -4.80
CA ALA A 334 -10.69 -4.28 -4.83
C ALA A 334 -10.55 -2.99 -5.64
N TYR A 335 -9.74 -2.06 -5.12
CA TYR A 335 -9.38 -0.81 -5.77
C TYR A 335 -8.12 -0.95 -6.61
N ALA A 336 -7.15 -1.74 -6.13
CA ALA A 336 -5.92 -2.01 -6.85
C ALA A 336 -5.42 -3.44 -6.56
N MET A 337 -4.77 -4.02 -7.56
CA MET A 337 -4.14 -5.33 -7.49
C MET A 337 -2.62 -5.18 -7.57
N HIS A 338 -1.91 -5.73 -6.60
CA HIS A 338 -0.46 -5.87 -6.62
C HIS A 338 -0.11 -7.25 -7.17
N TYR A 339 0.37 -7.30 -8.42
CA TYR A 339 0.68 -8.58 -9.04
C TYR A 339 1.88 -9.22 -8.36
N LEU A 340 1.78 -10.49 -8.00
CA LEU A 340 2.92 -11.34 -7.63
C LEU A 340 3.06 -12.46 -8.68
N GLY A 341 4.18 -13.19 -8.64
CA GLY A 341 4.51 -14.20 -9.65
C GLY A 341 4.81 -13.61 -11.03
N LEU A 342 4.48 -14.36 -12.08
CA LEU A 342 4.55 -13.90 -13.46
C LEU A 342 3.49 -12.83 -13.72
N LYS A 343 3.91 -11.78 -14.40
CA LYS A 343 3.08 -10.62 -14.71
C LYS A 343 2.35 -10.84 -16.03
N PRO A 344 1.17 -10.24 -16.24
CA PRO A 344 0.33 -10.51 -17.41
C PRO A 344 1.02 -10.27 -18.77
N TRP A 345 1.83 -9.21 -18.89
CA TRP A 345 2.57 -8.92 -20.14
C TRP A 345 3.61 -9.98 -20.50
N MET A 346 4.05 -10.79 -19.52
CA MET A 346 4.99 -11.91 -19.70
C MET A 346 4.28 -13.24 -19.98
N CYS A 347 2.97 -13.22 -20.13
CA CYS A 347 2.14 -14.37 -20.47
C CYS A 347 1.44 -14.12 -21.81
N TYR A 348 0.94 -15.18 -22.43
CA TYR A 348 0.00 -15.04 -23.55
C TYR A 348 -1.33 -14.45 -23.09
N LYS A 349 -2.06 -13.85 -24.03
CA LYS A 349 -3.38 -13.27 -23.80
C LYS A 349 -4.43 -14.28 -23.35
N ASP A 350 -4.29 -15.52 -23.79
CA ASP A 350 -5.34 -16.53 -23.68
C ASP A 350 -5.68 -16.93 -22.23
N TYR A 351 -4.70 -16.97 -21.33
CA TYR A 351 -4.88 -17.27 -19.91
C TYR A 351 -3.66 -16.88 -19.07
N ASP A 352 -3.79 -16.93 -17.75
CA ASP A 352 -2.70 -16.62 -16.82
C ASP A 352 -1.60 -17.72 -16.82
N CYS A 353 -0.44 -17.44 -17.41
CA CYS A 353 0.63 -18.44 -17.52
C CYS A 353 1.24 -18.89 -16.18
N ASN A 354 0.89 -18.26 -15.05
CA ASN A 354 1.20 -18.79 -13.73
C ASN A 354 0.58 -20.19 -13.50
N TRP A 355 -0.50 -20.55 -14.22
CA TRP A 355 -1.09 -21.90 -14.17
C TRP A 355 -0.10 -22.99 -14.60
N ASP A 356 0.80 -22.70 -15.54
CA ASP A 356 1.71 -23.68 -16.14
C ASP A 356 2.97 -23.95 -15.31
N ALA A 357 3.29 -23.08 -14.36
CA ALA A 357 4.55 -23.10 -13.63
C ALA A 357 4.34 -23.50 -12.17
N LEU A 358 4.94 -24.61 -11.75
CA LEU A 358 4.77 -25.17 -10.40
C LEU A 358 5.13 -24.16 -9.30
N GLU A 359 6.17 -23.37 -9.51
CA GLU A 359 6.65 -22.33 -8.58
C GLU A 359 5.70 -21.13 -8.43
N TYR A 360 4.73 -20.96 -9.34
CA TYR A 360 3.80 -19.82 -9.34
C TYR A 360 2.34 -20.21 -9.12
N ARG A 361 2.07 -21.44 -8.66
CA ARG A 361 0.71 -21.98 -8.49
C ARG A 361 -0.15 -21.29 -7.44
N ASP A 362 0.47 -20.47 -6.59
CA ASP A 362 -0.22 -19.64 -5.61
C ASP A 362 -0.75 -18.34 -6.21
N PHE A 363 -0.30 -17.95 -7.41
CA PHE A 363 -0.64 -16.65 -7.99
C PHE A 363 -1.66 -16.64 -9.13
N PRO A 364 -2.09 -17.76 -9.77
CA PRO A 364 -2.81 -17.67 -11.04
C PRO A 364 -4.28 -17.23 -10.85
N ASN A 365 -4.77 -16.38 -11.75
CA ASN A 365 -6.19 -16.02 -11.84
C ASN A 365 -6.53 -15.40 -13.21
N ASP A 366 -7.33 -16.08 -14.02
CA ASP A 366 -7.66 -15.65 -15.39
C ASP A 366 -8.51 -14.37 -15.44
N LEU A 367 -9.35 -14.13 -14.44
CA LEU A 367 -10.17 -12.91 -14.38
C LEU A 367 -9.27 -11.68 -14.16
N ILE A 368 -8.29 -11.79 -13.26
CA ILE A 368 -7.31 -10.73 -13.00
C ILE A 368 -6.37 -10.54 -14.20
N HIS A 369 -5.99 -11.63 -14.86
CA HIS A 369 -5.23 -11.58 -16.12
C HIS A 369 -5.98 -10.83 -17.20
N ALA A 370 -7.26 -11.16 -17.41
CA ALA A 370 -8.13 -10.48 -18.37
C ALA A 370 -8.31 -8.99 -18.07
N LYS A 371 -8.31 -8.57 -16.80
CA LYS A 371 -8.36 -7.15 -16.43
C LYS A 371 -7.14 -6.37 -16.90
N TRP A 372 -5.94 -6.95 -16.82
CA TRP A 372 -4.75 -6.32 -17.39
C TRP A 372 -4.87 -6.19 -18.91
N TRP A 373 -5.35 -7.25 -19.58
CA TRP A 373 -5.57 -7.23 -21.02
C TRP A 373 -6.59 -6.20 -21.48
N LYS A 374 -7.61 -5.91 -20.66
CA LYS A 374 -8.53 -4.80 -20.92
C LYS A 374 -7.81 -3.45 -20.93
N VAL A 375 -6.83 -3.25 -20.04
CA VAL A 375 -6.01 -2.02 -20.04
C VAL A 375 -5.09 -1.99 -21.26
N TYR A 376 -4.47 -3.12 -21.63
CA TYR A 376 -3.68 -3.25 -22.86
C TYR A 376 -4.49 -2.95 -24.12
N ASP A 377 -5.70 -3.48 -24.25
CA ASP A 377 -6.52 -3.27 -25.44
C ASP A 377 -6.98 -1.81 -25.59
N LEU A 378 -7.09 -1.08 -24.48
CA LEU A 378 -7.50 0.33 -24.44
C LEU A 378 -6.34 1.33 -24.54
N MET A 379 -5.08 0.91 -24.32
CA MET A 379 -3.94 1.83 -24.42
C MET A 379 -3.61 2.16 -25.89
N PRO A 380 -3.04 3.35 -26.18
CA PRO A 380 -2.57 3.71 -27.51
C PRO A 380 -1.67 2.63 -28.14
N LYS A 381 -1.86 2.36 -29.44
CA LYS A 381 -1.10 1.32 -30.17
C LYS A 381 0.41 1.54 -30.12
N GLU A 382 0.87 2.78 -30.08
CA GLU A 382 2.29 3.11 -29.98
C GLU A 382 2.91 2.71 -28.62
N LEU A 383 2.09 2.52 -27.58
CA LEU A 383 2.51 2.05 -26.27
C LEU A 383 2.49 0.52 -26.17
N GLN A 384 1.59 -0.14 -26.91
CA GLN A 384 1.43 -1.59 -26.89
C GLN A 384 2.72 -2.34 -27.24
N LYS A 385 3.53 -1.81 -28.15
CA LYS A 385 4.82 -2.40 -28.56
C LYS A 385 5.82 -2.60 -27.41
N PHE A 386 5.76 -1.76 -26.38
CA PHE A 386 6.65 -1.90 -25.20
C PHE A 386 6.26 -3.09 -24.32
N CYS A 387 5.08 -3.65 -24.55
CA CYS A 387 4.56 -4.82 -23.88
C CYS A 387 4.59 -6.06 -24.80
N ASP A 388 5.37 -6.04 -25.90
CA ASP A 388 5.56 -7.20 -26.74
C ASP A 388 6.41 -8.28 -26.07
N LEU A 389 6.26 -9.53 -26.53
CA LEU A 389 7.02 -10.65 -26.02
C LEU A 389 8.43 -10.65 -26.64
N THR A 390 9.45 -10.75 -25.79
CA THR A 390 10.81 -11.04 -26.27
C THR A 390 10.93 -12.52 -26.63
N PRO A 391 11.90 -12.91 -27.48
CA PRO A 391 12.16 -14.32 -27.80
C PRO A 391 12.39 -15.19 -26.56
N GLU A 392 13.06 -14.66 -25.54
CA GLU A 392 13.29 -15.36 -24.27
C GLU A 392 11.99 -15.56 -23.49
N MET A 393 11.09 -14.58 -23.50
CA MET A 393 9.79 -14.70 -22.85
C MET A 393 8.92 -15.75 -23.54
N ASP A 394 8.84 -15.72 -24.88
CA ASP A 394 8.05 -16.69 -25.66
C ASP A 394 8.58 -18.12 -25.47
N THR A 395 9.91 -18.29 -25.53
CA THR A 395 10.59 -19.57 -25.26
C THR A 395 10.26 -20.10 -23.87
N ARG A 396 10.32 -19.25 -22.83
CA ARG A 396 9.97 -19.62 -21.45
C ARG A 396 8.51 -20.08 -21.36
N ILE A 397 7.57 -19.34 -21.94
CA ILE A 397 6.14 -19.70 -21.90
C ILE A 397 5.93 -21.08 -22.55
N ARG A 398 6.53 -21.34 -23.71
CA ARG A 398 6.44 -22.63 -24.42
C ARG A 398 7.01 -23.77 -23.58
N LEU A 399 8.16 -23.56 -22.95
CA LEU A 399 8.81 -24.54 -22.07
C LEU A 399 7.94 -24.89 -20.86
N GLU A 400 7.42 -23.89 -20.13
CA GLU A 400 6.57 -24.13 -18.96
C GLU A 400 5.28 -24.87 -19.35
N ARG A 401 4.66 -24.49 -20.48
CA ARG A 401 3.50 -25.21 -21.02
C ARG A 401 3.80 -26.66 -21.36
N GLN A 402 4.98 -26.95 -21.92
CA GLN A 402 5.39 -28.31 -22.23
C GLN A 402 5.62 -29.12 -20.95
N LYS A 403 6.27 -28.54 -19.94
CA LYS A 403 6.45 -29.16 -18.62
C LYS A 403 5.10 -29.47 -17.96
N ALA A 404 4.16 -28.52 -17.96
CA ALA A 404 2.82 -28.72 -17.42
C ALA A 404 2.04 -29.85 -18.12
N LYS A 405 2.19 -29.99 -19.44
CA LYS A 405 1.61 -31.11 -20.20
C LYS A 405 2.22 -32.45 -19.80
N ILE A 406 3.55 -32.53 -19.70
CA ILE A 406 4.26 -33.75 -19.30
C ILE A 406 3.90 -34.14 -17.86
N ALA A 407 3.80 -33.16 -16.97
CA ALA A 407 3.39 -33.35 -15.58
C ALA A 407 1.87 -33.58 -15.39
N ASN A 408 1.09 -33.54 -16.49
CA ASN A 408 -0.36 -33.76 -16.51
C ASN A 408 -1.13 -32.92 -15.48
N PHE A 409 -0.88 -31.61 -15.46
CA PHE A 409 -1.60 -30.69 -14.58
C PHE A 409 -3.12 -30.77 -14.85
N SER A 410 -3.90 -30.92 -13.76
CA SER A 410 -5.33 -31.23 -13.83
C SER A 410 -6.23 -30.06 -14.23
N ASP A 411 -5.75 -28.82 -14.15
CA ASP A 411 -6.50 -27.61 -14.49
C ASP A 411 -6.66 -27.36 -16.00
N GLY A 412 -5.88 -28.06 -16.85
CA GLY A 412 -6.08 -28.06 -18.30
C GLY A 412 -5.61 -26.80 -19.05
N HIS A 413 -5.08 -25.77 -18.39
CA HIS A 413 -4.69 -24.51 -19.05
C HIS A 413 -3.62 -24.71 -20.14
N CYS A 414 -2.64 -25.58 -19.88
CA CYS A 414 -1.58 -25.88 -20.84
C CYS A 414 -2.10 -26.44 -22.20
N LYS A 415 -3.33 -26.96 -22.23
CA LYS A 415 -4.01 -27.51 -23.42
C LYS A 415 -4.79 -26.44 -24.21
N ILE A 416 -5.00 -25.25 -23.67
CA ILE A 416 -5.72 -24.15 -24.36
C ILE A 416 -4.94 -23.73 -25.61
N GLN A 417 -5.64 -23.61 -26.74
CA GLN A 417 -5.06 -23.14 -27.99
C GLN A 417 -4.67 -21.66 -27.88
N VAL A 418 -3.39 -21.34 -28.14
CA VAL A 418 -2.87 -19.97 -28.09
C VAL A 418 -3.31 -19.18 -29.32
N LYS A 419 -3.91 -18.00 -29.09
CA LYS A 419 -4.34 -17.04 -30.13
C LYS A 419 -3.67 -15.67 -29.97
N ASP A 420 -2.82 -15.48 -28.96
CA ASP A 420 -2.08 -14.24 -28.77
C ASP A 420 -1.27 -13.86 -30.03
N PRO A 421 -1.51 -12.68 -30.64
CA PRO A 421 -0.81 -12.26 -31.85
C PRO A 421 0.68 -11.96 -31.63
N ARG A 422 1.14 -11.79 -30.38
CA ARG A 422 2.54 -11.56 -30.03
C ARG A 422 3.36 -12.85 -30.00
N ARG A 423 2.72 -14.02 -30.11
CA ARG A 423 3.41 -15.30 -30.16
C ARG A 423 4.30 -15.35 -31.40
N LEU A 424 5.60 -15.60 -31.19
CA LEU A 424 6.58 -15.70 -32.27
C LEU A 424 6.35 -16.96 -33.10
N SER A 425 6.69 -16.91 -34.39
CA SER A 425 6.60 -18.10 -35.26
C SER A 425 7.65 -19.13 -34.85
N ASP A 426 7.43 -20.40 -35.20
CA ASP A 426 8.37 -21.47 -34.85
C ASP A 426 9.72 -21.34 -35.58
N SER A 427 9.85 -20.44 -36.57
CA SER A 427 11.11 -20.11 -37.24
C SER A 427 11.86 -18.92 -36.65
N ASP A 428 11.26 -18.16 -35.74
CA ASP A 428 11.82 -16.93 -35.14
C ASP A 428 12.45 -17.17 -33.76
N ILE A 429 12.49 -18.43 -33.32
CA ILE A 429 13.00 -18.91 -32.02
C ILE A 429 14.16 -19.86 -32.29
#